data_AF-A0A178VEQ7-F1
#
_entry.id   AF-A0A178VEQ7-F1
#
_cell.length_a   1.000
_cell.length_b   1.000
_cell.length_c   1.000
_cell.angle_alpha   90.00
_cell.angle_beta   90.00
_cell.angle_gamma   90.00
#
_symmetry.space_group_name_H-M   'P 1'
#
loop_
_entity.id
_entity.type
_entity.pdbx_description
1 polymer ?
#
loop_
_entity_poly.entity_id
_entity_poly.type
_entity_poly.pdbx_seq_one_letter_code
_entity_poly.pdbx_strand_id
1 'polypeptide(L)'
;MNGEESFVEDCSVFVEIDPSGRYGRYDEILGKGASKTVYRAFDEYEGIEVAWNQVKLRNFTRNPEELEKFFREIHLLKTLNHQNIMKFYTSWVDTNNLSINFVTELFTSGTLRQ
;
A
#
# COMPACT_ATOMS: atom_id res chain seq x y z
N MET A 1 -31.34 30.20 -9.74
CA MET A 1 -30.18 30.58 -8.90
C MET A 1 -29.34 29.33 -8.76
N ASN A 2 -28.11 29.43 -9.24
CA ASN A 2 -27.08 28.41 -9.17
C ASN A 2 -26.59 28.24 -7.74
N GLY A 3 -26.05 27.05 -7.45
CA GLY A 3 -25.14 26.82 -6.33
C GLY A 3 -25.87 26.52 -5.03
N GLU A 4 -25.59 25.44 -4.30
CA GLU A 4 -24.44 24.56 -4.32
C GLU A 4 -24.98 23.16 -3.99
N GLU A 5 -24.88 22.21 -4.93
CA GLU A 5 -24.73 20.83 -4.49
C GLU A 5 -23.38 20.78 -3.80
N SER A 6 -23.40 20.94 -2.48
CA SER A 6 -22.29 20.57 -1.63
C SER A 6 -22.02 19.10 -1.94
N PHE A 7 -21.01 18.85 -2.78
CA PHE A 7 -20.34 17.57 -2.79
C PHE A 7 -19.94 17.37 -1.34
N VAL A 8 -20.64 16.46 -0.67
CA VAL A 8 -20.27 16.03 0.66
C VAL A 8 -18.85 15.51 0.48
N GLU A 9 -17.88 16.30 0.94
CA GLU A 9 -16.52 15.84 1.21
C GLU A 9 -16.68 14.68 2.18
N ASP A 10 -16.76 13.46 1.64
CA ASP A 10 -16.63 12.25 2.42
C ASP A 10 -15.15 12.07 2.76
N CYS A 11 -14.57 13.06 3.44
CA CYS A 11 -13.20 13.08 3.91
C CYS A 11 -12.96 12.10 5.08
N SER A 12 -13.81 11.07 5.24
CA SER A 12 -13.77 10.20 6.43
C SER A 12 -13.63 8.71 6.16
N VAL A 13 -13.55 8.26 4.90
CA VAL A 13 -13.48 6.82 4.59
C VAL A 13 -12.06 6.25 4.75
N PHE A 14 -11.03 7.07 4.51
CA PHE A 14 -9.64 6.62 4.64
C PHE A 14 -9.16 6.71 6.09
N VAL A 15 -8.59 5.62 6.58
CA VAL A 15 -8.00 5.55 7.93
C VAL A 15 -6.52 5.94 7.95
N GLU A 16 -5.88 5.99 6.78
CA GLU A 16 -4.49 6.42 6.60
C GLU A 16 -4.31 6.97 5.19
N ILE A 17 -3.49 8.01 5.05
CA ILE A 17 -3.15 8.62 3.76
C ILE A 17 -1.63 8.60 3.62
N ASP A 18 -1.13 8.35 2.42
CA ASP A 18 0.30 8.37 2.16
C ASP A 18 0.89 9.79 2.26
N PRO A 19 2.22 9.94 2.39
CA PRO A 19 2.87 11.25 2.53
C PRO A 19 2.64 12.21 1.35
N SER A 20 2.31 11.71 0.17
CA SER A 20 2.00 12.55 -1.00
C SER A 20 0.54 13.01 -1.06
N GLY A 21 -0.36 12.41 -0.28
CA GLY A 21 -1.79 12.68 -0.34
C GLY A 21 -2.51 12.04 -1.52
N ARG A 22 -1.87 11.10 -2.24
CA ARG A 22 -2.44 10.45 -3.43
C ARG A 22 -3.19 9.16 -3.11
N TYR A 23 -2.71 8.42 -2.11
CA TYR A 23 -3.21 7.10 -1.78
C TYR A 23 -3.93 7.14 -0.44
N GLY A 24 -5.21 6.80 -0.45
CA GLY A 24 -6.02 6.61 0.74
C GLY A 24 -6.20 5.13 1.07
N ARG A 25 -5.91 4.73 2.30
CA ARG A 25 -6.06 3.35 2.78
C ARG A 25 -7.36 3.18 3.57
N TYR A 26 -8.10 2.11 3.30
CA TYR A 26 -9.26 1.69 4.09
C TYR A 26 -8.84 0.77 5.25
N ASP A 27 -9.74 0.55 6.22
CA ASP A 27 -9.50 -0.42 7.30
C ASP A 27 -9.66 -1.89 6.85
N GLU A 28 -10.09 -2.10 5.61
CA GLU A 28 -10.32 -3.44 5.05
C GLU A 28 -9.00 -4.16 4.76
N ILE A 29 -8.80 -5.32 5.41
CA ILE A 29 -7.66 -6.21 5.20
C ILE A 29 -8.00 -7.20 4.08
N LEU A 30 -7.21 -7.18 3.00
CA LEU A 30 -7.30 -8.11 1.88
C LEU A 30 -6.50 -9.39 2.13
N GLY A 31 -5.46 -9.33 2.96
CA GLY A 31 -4.65 -10.50 3.29
C GLY A 31 -3.65 -10.22 4.40
N LYS A 32 -3.37 -11.24 5.21
CA LYS A 32 -2.39 -11.16 6.31
C LYS A 32 -1.41 -12.32 6.22
N GLY A 33 -0.15 -12.00 5.96
CA GLY A 33 0.96 -12.95 5.94
C GLY A 33 1.83 -12.85 7.19
N ALA A 34 2.89 -13.66 7.24
CA ALA A 34 3.86 -13.63 8.33
C ALA A 34 4.63 -12.30 8.40
N SER A 35 4.94 -11.70 7.25
CA SER A 35 5.76 -10.49 7.15
C SER A 35 4.94 -9.20 6.99
N LYS A 36 3.79 -9.27 6.31
CA LYS A 36 3.02 -8.09 5.90
C LYS A 36 1.51 -8.26 6.08
N THR A 37 0.82 -7.13 6.24
CA THR A 37 -0.63 -7.03 6.10
C THR A 37 -0.94 -6.21 4.84
N VAL A 38 -1.89 -6.68 4.04
CA VAL A 38 -2.33 -6.04 2.80
C VAL A 38 -3.72 -5.49 3.02
N TYR A 39 -3.88 -4.19 2.79
CA TYR A 39 -5.15 -3.48 2.91
C TYR A 39 -5.63 -3.02 1.55
N ARG A 40 -6.94 -2.83 1.45
CA ARG A 40 -7.57 -2.14 0.33
C ARG A 40 -7.22 -0.66 0.41
N ALA A 41 -6.87 -0.07 -0.72
CA ALA A 41 -6.60 1.36 -0.83
C ALA A 41 -7.06 1.88 -2.21
N PHE A 42 -7.08 3.20 -2.35
CA PHE A 42 -7.51 3.88 -3.57
C PHE A 42 -6.45 4.88 -4.01
N ASP A 43 -6.15 4.91 -5.32
CA ASP A 43 -5.33 5.93 -5.95
C ASP A 43 -6.22 7.05 -6.45
N GLU A 44 -6.20 8.20 -5.77
CA GLU A 44 -7.07 9.34 -6.09
C GLU A 44 -6.71 10.01 -7.42
N TYR A 45 -5.50 9.80 -7.94
CA TYR A 45 -5.07 10.44 -9.18
C TYR A 45 -5.50 9.64 -10.42
N GLU A 46 -5.39 8.31 -10.35
CA GLU A 46 -5.76 7.42 -11.47
C GLU A 46 -7.20 6.90 -11.36
N GLY A 47 -7.83 7.04 -10.18
CA GLY A 47 -9.19 6.59 -9.93
C GLY A 47 -9.33 5.07 -9.87
N ILE A 48 -8.30 4.36 -9.39
CA ILE A 48 -8.26 2.89 -9.34
C ILE A 48 -8.04 2.37 -7.92
N GLU A 49 -8.51 1.15 -7.67
CA GLU A 49 -8.19 0.42 -6.45
C GLU A 49 -6.78 -0.15 -6.50
N VAL A 50 -6.09 -0.10 -5.36
CA VAL A 50 -4.71 -0.55 -5.20
C VAL A 50 -4.55 -1.36 -3.92
N ALA A 51 -3.47 -2.13 -3.85
CA ALA A 51 -3.11 -2.88 -2.66
C ALA A 51 -2.08 -2.09 -1.84
N TRP A 52 -2.43 -1.78 -0.59
CA TRP A 52 -1.53 -1.16 0.37
C TRP A 52 -0.88 -2.23 1.24
N ASN A 53 0.43 -2.43 1.08
CA ASN A 53 1.20 -3.40 1.83
C ASN A 53 1.89 -2.72 3.00
N GLN A 54 1.60 -3.13 4.24
CA GLN A 54 2.22 -2.61 5.46
C GLN A 54 3.05 -3.70 6.15
N VAL A 55 4.30 -3.37 6.44
CA VAL A 55 5.26 -4.21 7.19
C VAL A 55 5.67 -3.46 8.45
N LYS A 56 5.49 -4.06 9.63
CA LYS A 56 5.87 -3.42 10.89
C LYS A 56 7.37 -3.56 11.12
N LEU A 57 8.07 -2.46 11.39
CA LEU A 57 9.52 -2.44 11.63
C LEU A 57 9.94 -3.31 12.81
N ARG A 58 9.06 -3.50 13.80
CA ARG A 58 9.28 -4.42 14.92
C ARG A 58 9.62 -5.84 14.46
N ASN A 59 9.18 -6.25 13.27
CA ASN A 59 9.46 -7.56 12.69
C ASN A 59 10.96 -7.76 12.40
N PHE A 60 11.74 -6.69 12.27
CA PHE A 60 13.18 -6.73 11.96
C PHE A 60 14.09 -6.50 13.18
N THR A 61 13.53 -6.21 14.36
CA THR A 61 14.31 -5.87 15.56
C THR A 61 15.26 -6.96 16.03
N ARG A 62 15.02 -8.22 15.65
CA ARG A 62 15.83 -9.38 16.04
C ARG A 62 16.97 -9.70 15.06
N ASN A 63 16.89 -9.21 13.82
CA ASN A 63 17.91 -9.46 12.80
C ASN A 63 18.00 -8.27 11.82
N PRO A 64 19.00 -7.40 11.96
CA PRO A 64 19.17 -6.26 11.05
C PRO A 64 19.47 -6.68 9.60
N GLU A 65 20.01 -7.88 9.36
CA GLU A 65 20.22 -8.37 7.99
C GLU A 65 18.90 -8.60 7.24
N GLU A 66 17.82 -8.97 7.96
CA GLU A 66 16.50 -9.15 7.37
C GLU A 66 15.92 -7.81 6.89
N LEU A 67 16.24 -6.71 7.57
CA LEU A 67 15.86 -5.37 7.12
C LEU A 67 16.59 -5.00 5.81
N GLU A 68 17.88 -5.29 5.72
CA GLU A 68 18.66 -5.04 4.50
C GLU A 68 18.16 -5.89 3.32
N LYS A 69 17.86 -7.18 3.55
CA LYS A 69 17.23 -8.04 2.55
C LYS A 69 15.88 -7.48 2.10
N PHE A 70 15.05 -7.04 3.03
CA PHE A 70 13.76 -6.44 2.70
C PHE A 70 13.90 -5.16 1.85
N PHE A 71 14.86 -4.28 2.16
CA PHE A 71 15.12 -3.11 1.33
C PHE A 71 15.61 -3.47 -0.07
N ARG A 72 16.45 -4.52 -0.20
CA ARG A 72 16.85 -5.06 -1.51
C ARG A 72 15.66 -5.58 -2.31
N GLU A 73 14.75 -6.30 -1.67
CA GLU A 73 13.52 -6.79 -2.30
C GLU A 73 12.63 -5.65 -2.79
N ILE A 74 12.39 -4.63 -1.96
CA ILE A 74 11.62 -3.44 -2.36
C ILE A 74 12.29 -2.71 -3.52
N HIS A 75 13.62 -2.57 -3.49
CA HIS A 75 14.36 -1.95 -4.59
C HIS A 75 14.22 -2.76 -5.88
N LEU A 76 14.37 -4.08 -5.82
CA LEU A 76 14.17 -4.95 -6.99
C LEU A 76 12.76 -4.78 -7.54
N LEU A 77 11.72 -4.88 -6.71
CA LEU A 77 10.32 -4.73 -7.12
C LEU A 77 10.06 -3.39 -7.82
N LYS A 78 10.67 -2.29 -7.35
CA LYS A 78 10.58 -0.98 -8.01
C LYS A 78 11.15 -0.96 -9.42
N THR A 79 12.15 -1.79 -9.71
CA THR A 79 12.81 -1.82 -11.02
C THR A 79 12.08 -2.69 -12.05
N LEU A 80 11.13 -3.53 -11.62
CA LEU A 80 10.40 -4.41 -12.52
C LEU A 80 9.24 -3.66 -13.19
N ASN A 81 9.25 -3.63 -14.53
CA ASN A 81 8.19 -3.02 -15.33
C ASN A 81 7.88 -3.89 -16.55
N HIS A 82 6.88 -4.76 -16.42
CA HIS A 82 6.47 -5.68 -17.47
C HIS A 82 4.99 -6.06 -17.29
N GLN A 83 4.27 -6.28 -18.39
CA GLN A 83 2.82 -6.59 -18.36
C GLN A 83 2.42 -7.81 -17.51
N ASN A 84 3.34 -8.76 -17.34
CA ASN A 84 3.12 -10.00 -16.57
C ASN A 84 3.74 -9.96 -15.17
N ILE A 85 4.23 -8.80 -14.73
CA ILE A 85 4.77 -8.61 -13.39
C ILE A 85 3.90 -7.57 -12.69
N MET A 86 3.51 -7.87 -11.46
CA MET A 86 2.75 -6.96 -10.60
C MET A 86 3.37 -5.56 -10.62
N LYS A 87 2.55 -4.56 -10.93
CA LYS A 87 3.02 -3.17 -10.94
C LYS A 87 3.29 -2.69 -9.52
N PHE A 88 4.47 -2.10 -9.32
CA PHE A 88 4.84 -1.40 -8.11
C PHE A 88 4.71 0.11 -8.34
N TYR A 89 3.97 0.81 -7.48
CA TYR A 89 3.74 2.24 -7.64
C TYR A 89 4.67 3.08 -6.77
N THR A 90 4.69 2.84 -5.46
CA THR A 90 5.47 3.66 -4.52
C THR A 90 5.77 2.92 -3.22
N SER A 91 6.73 3.43 -2.44
CA SER A 91 6.94 3.04 -1.04
C SER A 91 7.53 4.14 -0.20
N TRP A 92 7.26 4.09 1.10
CA TRP A 92 7.80 5.00 2.09
C TRP A 92 7.93 4.32 3.46
N VAL A 93 8.70 4.96 4.33
CA VAL A 93 8.82 4.58 5.75
C VAL A 93 7.92 5.52 6.55
N ASP A 94 7.06 4.94 7.37
CA ASP A 94 6.26 5.64 8.36
C ASP A 94 6.91 5.48 9.74
N THR A 95 7.53 6.56 10.20
CA THR A 95 8.20 6.61 11.50
C THR A 95 7.22 6.71 12.67
N ASN A 96 6.01 7.21 12.44
CA ASN A 96 4.99 7.36 13.48
C ASN A 96 4.39 6.01 13.84
N ASN A 97 4.06 5.20 12.83
CA ASN A 97 3.49 3.86 13.02
C ASN A 97 4.55 2.74 13.04
N LEU A 98 5.84 3.11 12.96
CA LEU A 98 6.98 2.21 12.84
C LEU A 98 6.72 1.12 11.80
N SER A 99 6.39 1.53 10.58
CA SER A 99 6.10 0.64 9.46
C SER A 99 6.79 1.07 8.17
N ILE A 100 6.99 0.10 7.28
CA ILE A 100 7.30 0.35 5.89
C ILE A 100 6.02 0.06 5.10
N ASN A 101 5.62 1.01 4.27
CA ASN A 101 4.43 0.92 3.43
C ASN A 101 4.84 0.90 1.96
N PHE A 102 4.15 0.12 1.14
CA PHE A 102 4.31 0.14 -0.31
C PHE A 102 3.01 -0.20 -1.04
N VAL A 103 2.80 0.45 -2.18
CA VAL A 103 1.56 0.35 -2.97
C VAL A 103 1.85 -0.40 -4.25
N THR A 104 0.99 -1.39 -4.52
CA THR A 104 1.06 -2.25 -5.71
C THR A 104 -0.30 -2.33 -6.38
N GLU A 105 -0.32 -2.88 -7.58
CA GLU A 105 -1.55 -3.30 -8.25
C GLU A 105 -2.37 -4.24 -7.36
N LEU A 106 -3.70 -4.09 -7.40
CA LEU A 106 -4.64 -4.95 -6.70
C LEU A 106 -4.95 -6.19 -7.56
N PHE A 107 -4.78 -7.38 -7.00
CA PHE A 107 -5.23 -8.62 -7.64
C PHE A 107 -6.58 -9.05 -7.08
N THR A 108 -7.61 -9.03 -7.93
CA THR A 108 -8.96 -9.50 -7.57
C THR A 108 -9.13 -11.02 -7.73
N SER A 109 -8.26 -11.69 -8.50
CA SER A 109 -8.42 -13.11 -8.88
C SER A 109 -7.76 -14.12 -7.92
N GLY A 110 -7.19 -13.68 -6.80
CA GLY A 110 -6.48 -14.54 -5.86
C GLY A 110 -5.14 -15.08 -6.39
N THR A 111 -4.38 -15.77 -5.54
CA THR A 111 -3.14 -16.48 -5.93
C THR A 111 -3.45 -17.86 -6.49
N LEU A 112 -2.75 -18.29 -7.54
CA LEU A 112 -2.74 -19.71 -7.93
C LEU A 112 -2.33 -20.56 -6.72
N ARG A 113 -3.26 -21.39 -6.24
CA ARG A 113 -2.96 -22.46 -5.28
C ARG A 113 -2.76 -23.73 -6.09
N GLN A 114 -1.58 -24.34 -5.94
CA GLN A 114 -1.30 -25.68 -6.45
C GLN A 114 -1.50 -26.70 -5.34
#